data_AF-K1RYA2-F1
#
_entry.id   AF-K1RYA2-F1
#
_cell.length_a   1.000
_cell.length_b   1.000
_cell.length_c   1.000
_cell.angle_alpha   90.00
_cell.angle_beta   90.00
_cell.angle_gamma   90.00
#
_symmetry.space_group_name_H-M   'P 1'
#
loop_
_entity.id
_entity.type
_entity.pdbx_description
1 polymer ?
#
loop_
_entity_poly.entity_id
_entity_poly.type
_entity_poly.pdbx_seq_one_letter_code
_entity_poly.pdbx_strand_id
1 'polypeptide(L)'
;MREAALLRENIWLCDAVASPFILGVLRPRVYLPSGLDGAARDYVLAHERAHLARRDHWWKPLGYLLLAVYWFQPLCWFAYRCFCQDLELACDERAVRELGLAERKAYSSALLSSATAGRAVLACPLAFGEVGVKERVKRVLNYKKPAFWVTLIAILLCTLLAVCFLTNP
;
A
#
# COMPACT_ATOMS: atom_id res chain seq x y z
N MET A 1 22.42 17.91 12.49
CA MET A 1 22.43 16.47 12.21
C MET A 1 20.99 16.01 12.23
N ARG A 2 20.51 15.32 11.18
CA ARG A 2 19.11 14.91 11.06
C ARG A 2 18.98 13.53 11.70
N GLU A 3 18.50 13.48 12.93
CA GLU A 3 18.48 12.26 13.73
C GLU A 3 17.27 11.39 13.36
N ALA A 4 17.53 10.16 12.94
CA ALA A 4 16.51 9.12 12.92
C ALA A 4 16.57 8.41 14.26
N ALA A 5 15.53 8.57 15.08
CA ALA A 5 15.45 7.93 16.40
C ALA A 5 14.77 6.56 16.27
N LEU A 6 15.40 5.51 16.79
CA LEU A 6 14.79 4.19 16.84
C LEU A 6 13.64 4.20 17.85
N LEU A 7 12.42 3.92 17.39
CA LEU A 7 11.26 3.84 18.28
C LEU A 7 11.12 2.43 18.88
N ARG A 8 11.14 1.40 18.03
CA ARG A 8 11.06 -0.02 18.40
C ARG A 8 11.46 -0.91 17.23
N GLU A 9 12.31 -1.92 17.47
CA GLU A 9 12.71 -2.96 16.52
C GLU A 9 13.19 -2.40 15.15
N ASN A 10 12.31 -2.38 14.15
CA ASN A 10 12.58 -1.92 12.79
C ASN A 10 11.86 -0.59 12.45
N ILE A 11 11.27 0.07 13.44
CA ILE A 11 10.50 1.32 13.32
C ILE A 11 11.38 2.50 13.75
N TRP A 12 11.58 3.42 12.83
CA TRP A 12 12.41 4.61 12.98
C TRP A 12 11.52 5.86 12.87
N LEU A 13 11.67 6.78 13.80
CA LEU A 13 11.13 8.13 13.67
C LEU A 13 12.16 9.00 12.98
N CYS A 14 11.73 9.80 12.01
CA CYS A 14 12.60 10.72 11.32
C CYS A 14 11.90 12.07 11.12
N ASP A 15 12.51 13.13 11.66
CA ASP A 15 12.00 14.51 11.52
C ASP A 15 12.09 15.03 10.09
N ALA A 16 12.98 14.43 9.28
CA ALA A 16 13.21 14.84 7.89
C ALA A 16 12.25 14.20 6.89
N VAL A 17 11.35 13.32 7.35
CA VAL A 17 10.46 12.52 6.50
C VAL A 17 9.04 13.02 6.68
N ALA A 18 8.45 13.50 5.58
CA ALA A 18 7.13 14.08 5.60
C ALA A 18 6.00 13.06 5.36
N SER A 19 6.33 11.86 4.88
CA SER A 19 5.39 10.76 4.65
C SER A 19 6.03 9.42 5.04
N PRO A 20 5.31 8.52 5.72
CA PRO A 20 5.80 7.21 6.11
C PRO A 20 6.25 6.41 4.88
N PHE A 21 7.36 5.69 5.02
CA PHE A 21 7.83 4.79 3.97
C PHE A 21 8.59 3.60 4.53
N ILE A 22 8.61 2.53 3.76
CA ILE A 22 9.42 1.35 4.02
C ILE A 22 10.69 1.44 3.17
N LEU A 23 11.85 1.27 3.80
CA LEU A 23 13.14 1.19 3.12
C LEU A 23 13.79 -0.16 3.33
N GLY A 24 14.31 -0.73 2.25
CA GLY A 24 15.11 -1.95 2.28
C GLY A 24 14.34 -3.18 1.78
N VAL A 25 15.06 -4.06 1.08
CA VAL A 25 14.50 -5.25 0.44
C VAL A 25 14.67 -6.50 1.32
N LEU A 26 15.85 -6.68 1.93
CA LEU A 26 16.18 -7.84 2.77
C LEU A 26 15.84 -7.64 4.25
N ARG A 27 15.94 -6.40 4.74
CA ARG A 27 15.60 -6.01 6.13
C ARG A 27 14.80 -4.72 6.08
N PRO A 28 13.50 -4.79 5.76
CA PRO A 28 12.69 -3.60 5.58
C PRO A 28 12.56 -2.86 6.92
N ARG A 29 12.85 -1.56 6.89
CA ARG A 29 12.74 -0.63 8.01
C ARG A 29 11.60 0.34 7.73
N VAL A 30 10.74 0.56 8.71
CA VAL A 30 9.61 1.49 8.62
C VAL A 30 10.07 2.83 9.16
N TYR A 31 9.99 3.88 8.34
CA TYR A 31 10.26 5.25 8.75
C TYR A 31 8.95 6.00 8.90
N LEU A 32 8.79 6.69 10.03
CA LEU A 32 7.59 7.44 10.38
C LEU A 32 7.94 8.91 10.65
N PRO A 33 7.08 9.86 10.24
CA PRO A 33 7.19 11.25 10.68
C PRO A 33 7.02 11.36 12.20
N SER A 34 7.87 12.15 12.85
CA SER A 34 7.76 12.43 14.30
C SER A 34 6.54 13.26 14.68
N GLY A 35 6.00 14.06 13.75
CA GLY A 35 4.83 14.92 13.94
C GLY A 35 3.48 14.19 13.97
N LEU A 36 3.45 12.86 13.87
CA LEU A 36 2.21 12.09 13.96
C LEU A 36 1.76 11.94 15.42
N ASP A 37 0.51 12.34 15.68
CA ASP A 37 -0.20 12.07 16.93
C ASP A 37 -0.29 10.56 17.21
N GLY A 38 -0.36 10.16 18.48
CA GLY A 38 -0.26 8.76 18.91
C GLY A 38 -1.29 7.85 18.24
N ALA A 39 -2.56 8.26 18.20
CA ALA A 39 -3.61 7.49 17.54
C ALA A 39 -3.43 7.43 16.02
N ALA A 40 -3.04 8.55 15.39
CA ALA A 40 -2.76 8.59 13.95
C ALA A 40 -1.57 7.70 13.58
N ARG A 41 -0.56 7.64 14.45
CA ARG A 41 0.62 6.80 14.30
C ARG A 41 0.28 5.32 14.29
N ASP A 42 -0.61 4.87 15.15
CA ASP A 42 -1.02 3.47 15.20
C ASP A 42 -1.74 3.04 13.92
N TYR A 43 -2.60 3.91 13.37
CA TYR A 43 -3.26 3.67 12.08
C TYR A 43 -2.26 3.60 10.91
N VAL A 44 -1.33 4.56 10.84
CA VAL A 44 -0.27 4.55 9.82
C VAL A 44 0.62 3.33 9.96
N LEU A 45 0.99 2.96 11.19
CA LEU A 45 1.82 1.79 11.44
C LEU A 45 1.10 0.48 11.08
N ALA A 46 -0.22 0.40 11.29
CA ALA A 46 -1.02 -0.73 10.83
C ALA A 46 -0.99 -0.86 9.30
N HIS A 47 -1.06 0.26 8.56
CA HIS A 47 -0.92 0.30 7.10
C HIS A 47 0.48 -0.16 6.64
N GLU A 48 1.55 0.38 7.23
CA GLU A 48 2.92 -0.02 6.88
C GLU A 48 3.20 -1.50 7.19
N ARG A 49 2.66 -2.01 8.30
CA ARG A 49 2.73 -3.45 8.62
C ARG A 49 2.00 -4.30 7.58
N ALA A 50 0.91 -3.81 6.99
CA ALA A 50 0.21 -4.51 5.92
C ALA A 50 1.10 -4.64 4.66
N HIS A 51 1.83 -3.59 4.29
CA HIS A 51 2.82 -3.64 3.20
C HIS A 51 3.93 -4.68 3.46
N LEU A 52 4.44 -4.75 4.69
CA LEU A 52 5.44 -5.76 5.06
C LEU A 52 4.90 -7.18 5.00
N ALA A 53 3.70 -7.39 5.56
CA ALA A 53 3.05 -8.69 5.58
C ALA A 53 2.74 -9.21 4.16
N ARG A 54 2.44 -8.31 3.23
CA ARG A 54 2.18 -8.64 1.82
C ARG A 54 3.43 -8.65 0.93
N ARG A 55 4.60 -8.31 1.50
CA ARG A 55 5.88 -8.24 0.79
C ARG A 55 5.88 -7.26 -0.38
N ASP A 56 5.18 -6.14 -0.23
CA ASP A 56 5.03 -5.13 -1.28
C ASP A 56 6.38 -4.52 -1.70
N HIS A 57 7.37 -4.56 -0.80
CA HIS A 57 8.77 -4.19 -1.06
C HIS A 57 9.48 -5.07 -2.11
N TRP A 58 8.96 -6.27 -2.42
CA TRP A 58 9.42 -7.11 -3.53
C TRP A 58 8.57 -6.92 -4.79
N TRP A 59 7.25 -6.83 -4.61
CA TRP A 59 6.29 -6.73 -5.70
C TRP A 59 6.38 -5.40 -6.46
N LYS A 60 6.58 -4.26 -5.78
CA LYS A 60 6.75 -2.95 -6.43
C LYS A 60 7.99 -2.93 -7.34
N PRO A 61 9.20 -3.30 -6.88
CA PRO A 61 10.38 -3.38 -7.76
C PRO A 61 10.23 -4.37 -8.91
N LEU A 62 9.60 -5.54 -8.68
CA LEU A 62 9.36 -6.51 -9.75
C LEU A 62 8.44 -5.93 -10.84
N GLY A 63 7.35 -5.28 -10.45
CA GLY A 63 6.46 -4.59 -11.39
C GLY A 63 7.17 -3.48 -12.17
N TYR A 64 8.05 -2.74 -11.51
CA TYR A 64 8.86 -1.70 -12.15
C TYR A 64 9.90 -2.28 -13.13
N LEU A 65 10.53 -3.41 -12.78
CA LEU A 65 11.44 -4.11 -13.68
C LEU A 65 10.73 -4.57 -14.95
N LEU A 66 9.52 -5.13 -14.83
CA LEU A 66 8.69 -5.48 -15.98
C LEU A 66 8.35 -4.24 -16.80
N LEU A 67 7.96 -3.14 -16.16
CA LEU A 67 7.72 -1.87 -16.85
C LEU A 67 8.97 -1.37 -17.58
N ALA A 68 10.16 -1.52 -17.00
CA ALA A 68 11.43 -1.12 -17.63
C ALA A 68 11.76 -1.98 -18.86
N VAL A 69 11.47 -3.28 -18.84
CA VAL A 69 11.61 -4.17 -20.01
C VAL A 69 10.62 -3.78 -21.11
N TYR A 70 9.38 -3.49 -20.74
CA TYR A 70 8.30 -3.14 -21.67
C TYR A 70 8.03 -1.63 -21.73
N TRP A 71 9.05 -0.80 -21.55
CA TRP A 71 8.91 0.65 -21.38
C TRP A 71 8.23 1.33 -22.58
N PHE A 72 8.34 0.74 -23.76
CA PHE A 72 7.76 1.22 -25.02
C PHE A 72 6.26 0.91 -25.16
N GLN A 73 5.67 0.09 -24.28
CA GLN A 73 4.25 -0.29 -24.33
C GLN A 73 3.41 0.62 -23.41
N PRO A 74 2.55 1.50 -23.94
CA PRO A 74 1.71 2.39 -23.12
C PRO A 74 0.79 1.64 -22.16
N LEU A 75 0.33 0.45 -22.55
CA LEU A 75 -0.51 -0.41 -21.71
C LEU A 75 0.23 -0.90 -20.46
N CYS A 76 1.54 -1.14 -20.54
CA CYS A 76 2.34 -1.55 -19.39
C CYS A 76 2.44 -0.42 -18.34
N TRP A 77 2.52 0.84 -18.78
CA TRP A 77 2.47 1.99 -17.88
C TRP A 77 1.14 2.06 -17.13
N PHE A 78 0.02 1.87 -17.84
CA PHE A 78 -1.30 1.84 -17.23
C PHE A 78 -1.45 0.66 -16.26
N ALA A 79 -1.04 -0.54 -16.68
CA ALA A 79 -1.08 -1.74 -15.83
C ALA A 79 -0.24 -1.55 -14.56
N TYR A 80 0.94 -0.97 -14.65
CA TYR A 80 1.77 -0.67 -13.48
C TYR A 80 1.10 0.35 -12.54
N ARG A 81 0.42 1.37 -13.07
CA ARG A 81 -0.34 2.31 -12.24
C ARG A 81 -1.53 1.65 -11.54
N CYS A 82 -2.25 0.74 -12.22
CA CYS A 82 -3.33 -0.04 -11.61
C CYS A 82 -2.78 -0.96 -10.52
N PHE A 83 -1.71 -1.68 -10.81
CA PHE A 83 -1.02 -2.55 -9.86
C PHE A 83 -0.60 -1.81 -8.59
N CYS A 84 0.02 -0.63 -8.72
CA CYS A 84 0.38 0.19 -7.56
C CYS A 84 -0.86 0.61 -6.74
N GLN A 85 -1.97 0.98 -7.39
CA GLN A 85 -3.22 1.31 -6.70
C GLN A 85 -3.79 0.09 -5.97
N ASP A 86 -3.78 -1.08 -6.59
CA ASP A 86 -4.29 -2.32 -5.98
C ASP A 86 -3.45 -2.73 -4.76
N LEU A 87 -2.14 -2.47 -4.77
CA LEU A 87 -1.29 -2.70 -3.60
C LEU A 87 -1.69 -1.81 -2.42
N GLU A 88 -1.91 -0.52 -2.63
CA GLU A 88 -2.35 0.41 -1.58
C GLU A 88 -3.75 0.04 -1.05
N LEU A 89 -4.69 -0.27 -1.95
CA LEU A 89 -6.06 -0.63 -1.59
C LEU A 89 -6.14 -1.92 -0.77
N ALA A 90 -5.35 -2.94 -1.13
CA ALA A 90 -5.30 -4.18 -0.36
C ALA A 90 -4.66 -3.98 1.03
N CYS A 91 -3.73 -3.03 1.16
CA CYS A 91 -3.18 -2.66 2.46
C CYS A 91 -4.18 -1.89 3.31
N ASP A 92 -4.89 -0.92 2.73
CA ASP A 92 -5.97 -0.19 3.38
C ASP A 92 -7.06 -1.16 3.88
N GLU A 93 -7.51 -2.09 3.02
CA GLU A 93 -8.50 -3.10 3.38
C GLU A 93 -8.06 -3.93 4.59
N ARG A 94 -6.80 -4.37 4.60
CA ARG A 94 -6.24 -5.13 5.72
C ARG A 94 -6.16 -4.31 6.99
N ALA A 95 -5.77 -3.03 6.89
CA ALA A 95 -5.68 -2.12 8.04
C ALA A 95 -7.05 -1.83 8.66
N VAL A 96 -8.11 -1.74 7.84
CA VAL A 96 -9.45 -1.35 8.31
C VAL A 96 -10.41 -2.52 8.56
N ARG A 97 -9.96 -3.77 8.34
CA ARG A 97 -10.81 -4.97 8.39
C ARG A 97 -11.57 -5.16 9.70
N GLU A 98 -10.89 -4.88 10.82
CA GLU A 98 -11.44 -5.02 12.18
C GLU A 98 -11.95 -3.68 12.74
N LEU A 99 -11.79 -2.57 12.02
CA LEU A 99 -12.16 -1.24 12.49
C LEU A 99 -13.65 -0.95 12.33
N GLY A 100 -14.24 -0.31 13.33
CA GLY A 100 -15.58 0.27 13.29
C GLY A 100 -15.64 1.57 12.46
N LEU A 101 -16.83 2.11 12.23
CA LEU A 101 -17.02 3.29 11.37
C LEU A 101 -16.29 4.54 11.89
N ALA A 102 -16.27 4.76 13.20
CA ALA A 102 -15.58 5.90 13.81
C ALA A 102 -14.05 5.80 13.62
N GLU A 103 -13.50 4.61 13.84
CA GLU A 103 -12.06 4.34 13.65
C GLU A 103 -11.65 4.42 12.19
N ARG A 104 -12.50 3.99 11.25
CA ARG A 104 -12.25 4.17 9.80
C ARG A 104 -12.17 5.63 9.40
N LYS A 105 -12.97 6.51 10.01
CA LYS A 105 -12.88 7.97 9.80
C LYS A 105 -11.57 8.51 10.35
N ALA A 106 -11.18 8.10 11.55
CA ALA A 106 -9.90 8.49 12.15
C ALA A 106 -8.70 8.01 11.30
N TYR A 107 -8.72 6.76 10.85
CA TYR A 107 -7.77 6.20 9.90
C TYR A 107 -7.70 7.04 8.62
N SER A 108 -8.85 7.34 8.00
CA SER A 108 -8.90 8.12 6.76
C SER A 108 -8.34 9.54 6.93
N SER A 109 -8.57 10.16 8.09
CA SER A 109 -8.02 11.47 8.42
C SER A 109 -6.50 11.40 8.63
N ALA A 110 -6.00 10.38 9.34
CA ALA A 110 -4.58 10.14 9.52
C ALA A 110 -3.88 9.91 8.17
N LEU A 111 -4.48 9.08 7.30
CA LEU A 111 -3.98 8.80 5.96
C LEU A 111 -3.92 10.07 5.10
N LEU A 112 -4.98 10.87 5.11
CA LEU A 112 -5.04 12.12 4.34
C LEU A 112 -3.98 13.11 4.82
N SER A 113 -3.86 13.31 6.14
CA SER A 113 -2.86 14.18 6.75
C SER A 113 -1.46 13.76 6.33
N SER A 114 -1.16 12.46 6.46
CA SER A 114 0.13 11.88 6.09
C SER A 114 0.44 12.01 4.60
N ALA A 115 -0.54 11.83 3.72
CA ALA A 115 -0.37 11.97 2.28
C ALA A 115 -0.21 13.44 1.84
N THR A 116 -0.86 14.39 2.53
CA THR A 116 -0.70 15.82 2.25
C THR A 116 0.59 16.42 2.79
N ALA A 117 1.16 15.83 3.84
CA ALA A 117 2.43 16.25 4.40
C ALA A 117 3.62 15.84 3.51
N GLY A 118 3.53 14.68 2.86
CA GLY A 118 4.47 14.23 1.83
C GLY A 118 4.45 15.15 0.61
N ARG A 119 5.41 16.07 0.49
CA ARG A 119 5.76 16.60 -0.83
C ARG A 119 6.46 15.48 -1.60
N ALA A 120 5.81 15.00 -2.67
CA ALA A 120 6.35 14.05 -3.64
C ALA A 120 7.86 14.13 -3.74
N VAL A 121 8.55 13.12 -3.21
CA VAL A 121 9.99 12.97 -3.43
C VAL A 121 10.16 12.60 -4.89
N LEU A 122 10.33 13.63 -5.72
CA LEU A 122 10.51 13.57 -7.17
C LEU A 122 11.67 12.66 -7.64
N ALA A 123 12.50 12.20 -6.70
CA ALA A 123 13.69 11.40 -6.98
C ALA A 123 13.45 9.88 -7.08
N CYS A 124 12.26 9.37 -6.74
CA CYS A 124 12.02 7.93 -6.75
C CYS A 124 10.72 7.57 -7.49
N PRO A 125 10.77 7.09 -8.74
CA PRO A 125 9.59 6.53 -9.42
C PRO A 125 9.05 5.26 -8.74
N LEU A 126 9.66 4.79 -7.64
CA LEU A 126 9.09 3.76 -6.78
C LEU A 126 8.27 4.34 -5.61
N ALA A 127 8.37 5.64 -5.34
CA ALA A 127 7.60 6.35 -4.32
C ALA A 127 6.21 6.73 -4.85
N PHE A 128 5.47 5.75 -5.36
CA PHE A 128 4.05 5.91 -5.71
C PHE A 128 3.15 5.82 -4.46
N GLY A 129 3.51 6.53 -3.38
CA GLY A 129 2.71 6.59 -2.16
C GLY A 129 1.46 7.49 -2.26
N GLU A 130 1.38 8.29 -3.33
CA GLU A 130 0.36 9.35 -3.49
C GLU A 130 -0.73 9.02 -4.51
N VAL A 131 -0.80 7.80 -5.04
CA VAL A 131 -1.77 7.49 -6.10
C VAL A 131 -3.17 7.33 -5.48
N GLY A 132 -4.03 8.32 -5.73
CA GLY A 132 -5.48 8.17 -5.53
C GLY A 132 -5.95 8.22 -4.07
N VAL A 133 -5.38 9.08 -3.22
CA VAL A 133 -5.80 9.26 -1.81
C VAL A 133 -7.33 9.41 -1.65
N LYS A 134 -7.96 10.17 -2.55
CA LYS A 134 -9.43 10.35 -2.57
C LYS A 134 -10.18 9.03 -2.75
N GLU A 135 -9.70 8.18 -3.66
CA GLU A 135 -10.32 6.88 -3.95
C GLU A 135 -10.12 5.92 -2.78
N ARG A 136 -8.92 5.93 -2.17
CA ARG A 136 -8.60 5.15 -0.97
C ARG A 136 -9.53 5.48 0.20
N VAL A 137 -9.67 6.77 0.53
CA VAL A 137 -10.59 7.24 1.59
C VAL A 137 -12.03 6.81 1.29
N LYS A 138 -12.49 6.98 0.04
CA LYS A 138 -13.83 6.57 -0.37
C LYS A 138 -14.05 5.06 -0.19
N ARG A 139 -13.08 4.23 -0.55
CA ARG A 139 -13.17 2.76 -0.40
C ARG A 139 -13.12 2.32 1.05
N VAL A 140 -12.25 2.91 1.86
CA VAL A 140 -12.17 2.62 3.30
C VAL A 140 -13.50 2.90 4.00
N LEU A 141 -14.09 4.07 3.74
CA LEU A 141 -15.36 4.47 4.36
C LEU A 141 -16.54 3.58 3.92
N ASN A 142 -16.51 3.07 2.68
CA ASN A 142 -17.53 2.19 2.14
C ASN A 142 -17.15 0.70 2.20
N TYR A 143 -16.13 0.33 2.98
CA TYR A 143 -15.64 -1.04 3.01
C TYR A 143 -16.70 -2.01 3.53
N LYS A 144 -17.00 -3.03 2.72
CA LYS A 144 -17.86 -4.17 3.04
C LYS A 144 -17.03 -5.44 2.99
N LYS A 145 -17.17 -6.30 4.01
CA LYS A 145 -16.48 -7.59 4.02
C LYS A 145 -16.93 -8.43 2.81
N PRO A 146 -16.02 -9.01 2.02
CA PRO A 146 -16.41 -9.88 0.92
C PRO A 146 -17.19 -11.09 1.46
N ALA A 147 -18.32 -11.40 0.85
CA ALA A 147 -19.11 -12.57 1.24
C ALA A 147 -18.38 -13.86 0.83
N PHE A 148 -18.39 -14.87 1.70
CA PHE A 148 -17.72 -16.16 1.49
C PHE A 148 -18.04 -16.80 0.12
N TRP A 149 -19.29 -16.67 -0.33
CA TRP A 149 -19.74 -17.17 -1.63
C TRP A 149 -19.10 -16.47 -2.82
N VAL A 150 -18.82 -15.17 -2.70
CA VAL A 150 -18.15 -14.41 -3.76
C VAL A 150 -16.71 -14.88 -3.94
N THR A 151 -15.99 -15.13 -2.83
CA THR A 151 -14.65 -15.72 -2.89
C THR A 151 -14.66 -17.12 -3.48
N LEU A 152 -15.66 -17.95 -3.15
CA LEU A 152 -15.76 -19.31 -3.68
C LEU A 152 -16.01 -19.30 -5.20
N ILE A 153 -16.93 -18.45 -5.68
CA ILE A 153 -17.21 -18.29 -7.11
C ILE A 153 -15.97 -17.79 -7.85
N ALA A 154 -15.26 -16.81 -7.31
CA ALA A 154 -14.04 -16.28 -7.92
C ALA A 154 -12.95 -17.35 -8.07
N ILE A 155 -12.71 -18.17 -7.04
CA ILE A 155 -11.75 -19.27 -7.10
C ILE A 155 -12.15 -20.25 -8.22
N LEU A 156 -13.42 -20.66 -8.25
CA LEU A 156 -13.92 -21.63 -9.22
C LEU A 156 -13.76 -21.11 -10.66
N LEU A 157 -14.06 -19.82 -10.88
CA LEU A 157 -13.93 -19.18 -12.18
C LEU A 157 -12.46 -19.03 -12.62
N CYS A 158 -11.56 -18.64 -11.71
CA CYS A 158 -10.13 -18.60 -11.97
C CYS A 158 -9.55 -19.98 -12.29
N THR A 159 -9.96 -21.03 -11.58
CA THR A 159 -9.52 -22.40 -11.88
C THR A 159 -10.01 -22.87 -13.24
N LEU A 160 -11.24 -22.53 -13.62
CA LEU A 160 -11.83 -22.93 -14.89
C LEU A 160 -11.13 -22.21 -16.06
N LEU A 161 -10.86 -20.91 -15.93
CA LEU A 161 -10.08 -20.16 -16.91
C LEU A 161 -8.64 -20.68 -17.02
N ALA A 162 -7.97 -20.94 -15.89
CA ALA A 162 -6.61 -21.47 -15.90
C ALA A 162 -6.56 -22.82 -16.61
N VAL A 163 -7.50 -23.73 -16.34
CA VAL A 163 -7.62 -25.01 -17.06
C VAL A 163 -7.85 -24.75 -18.54
N CYS A 164 -8.82 -23.94 -18.94
CA CYS A 164 -9.11 -23.65 -20.36
C CYS A 164 -7.90 -23.07 -21.12
N PHE A 165 -7.11 -22.20 -20.51
CA PHE A 165 -5.92 -21.62 -21.15
C PHE A 165 -4.68 -22.53 -21.09
N LEU A 166 -4.56 -23.40 -20.08
CA LEU A 166 -3.45 -24.37 -19.95
C LEU A 166 -3.70 -25.69 -20.68
N THR A 167 -4.94 -26.02 -21.03
CA THR A 167 -5.32 -27.29 -21.71
C THR A 167 -5.65 -27.12 -23.19
N ASN A 168 -5.24 -26.02 -23.82
CA ASN A 168 -5.22 -25.93 -25.28
C ASN A 168 -3.87 -26.50 -25.80
N PRO A 169 -3.85 -27.58 -26.61
CA PRO A 169 -2.64 -28.16 -27.19
C PRO A 169 -1.99 -27.30 -28.28
#